data_AF-A0A931E477-F1
#
_entry.id   AF-A0A931E477-F1
#
_cell.length_a   1.000
_cell.length_b   1.000
_cell.length_c   1.000
_cell.angle_alpha   90.00
_cell.angle_beta   90.00
_cell.angle_gamma   90.00
#
_symmetry.space_group_name_H-M   'P 1'
#
loop_
_entity.id
_entity.type
_entity.pdbx_description
1 polymer ?
#
loop_
_entity_poly.entity_id
_entity_poly.type
_entity_poly.pdbx_seq_one_letter_code
_entity_poly.pdbx_strand_id
1 'polypeptide(L)'
;MKYKGYITALLCMFAAIACKTKDAAEADKKDEYSKSRITTQAVPGWAEMLRHDSGWIGADGIYCTALNGVEKPGAMNDASETMFWFSDCIIGDIDTEADTLKGSWQMMNNSVAYFTGASPDPGKIKYFWRKDSAGNPLSMFEPNTPNAPEKSYYWLGDGFMNHARDSTIYIFAYLIRNIPGGIYPFEDIGVSMIALPKNSRPPYAGQQQKETPLFFTDAKGKTVFGICVLPNTTGAGAPKPDGYVYVYGVRGMNKELVVARVQDTAFDNFSEWRFWDGLSWNTDMHACAALTDNISNEMSVTFMPDGRVIAAYQLKTANTTVAIAAGATPWGPFQPAKKVWETPEAYDDLDFYTYNAKAHPNLSKPGELLISYNVNSFDFLDDIVKHPHHLRPRFISVKY
;
A
#
# COMPACT_ATOMS: atom_id res chain seq x y z
N MET A 1 -81.24 55.58 22.58
CA MET A 1 -80.74 56.96 22.70
C MET A 1 -79.37 57.02 22.01
N LYS A 2 -79.28 57.80 20.92
CA LYS A 2 -78.11 58.27 20.12
C LYS A 2 -77.07 57.26 19.57
N TYR A 3 -76.96 57.28 18.24
CA TYR A 3 -75.94 56.72 17.34
C TYR A 3 -74.52 57.27 17.55
N LYS A 4 -73.50 56.45 17.25
CA LYS A 4 -72.26 56.80 16.53
C LYS A 4 -71.72 55.54 15.85
N GLY A 5 -71.55 55.56 14.53
CA GLY A 5 -70.95 54.46 13.76
C GLY A 5 -69.45 54.64 13.53
N TYR A 6 -68.76 53.62 13.01
CA TYR A 6 -67.54 53.72 12.18
C TYR A 6 -67.24 52.39 11.46
N ILE A 7 -67.19 52.50 10.12
CA ILE A 7 -66.20 52.00 9.14
C ILE A 7 -65.82 50.49 9.05
N THR A 8 -66.13 50.00 7.85
CA THR A 8 -65.57 48.96 6.96
C THR A 8 -64.15 48.42 7.23
N ALA A 9 -63.98 47.10 7.13
CA ALA A 9 -62.69 46.45 6.86
C ALA A 9 -62.83 45.42 5.73
N LEU A 10 -62.08 45.64 4.65
CA LEU A 10 -61.83 44.72 3.54
C LEU A 10 -60.38 44.23 3.72
N LEU A 11 -60.12 42.92 3.64
CA LEU A 11 -58.76 42.43 3.41
C LEU A 11 -58.75 41.21 2.48
N CYS A 12 -58.09 41.41 1.34
CA CYS A 12 -57.84 40.45 0.27
C CYS A 12 -56.91 39.33 0.73
N MET A 13 -57.27 38.09 0.40
CA MET A 13 -56.35 36.95 0.33
C MET A 13 -55.46 37.08 -0.92
N PHE A 14 -54.14 36.99 -0.74
CA PHE A 14 -53.21 36.68 -1.83
C PHE A 14 -52.32 35.50 -1.47
N ALA A 15 -52.12 34.67 -2.49
CA ALA A 15 -51.45 33.38 -2.48
C ALA A 15 -49.96 33.46 -2.12
N ALA A 16 -49.50 32.53 -1.29
CA ALA A 16 -48.08 32.26 -1.06
C ALA A 16 -47.85 30.78 -0.73
N ILE A 17 -48.06 29.90 -1.70
CA ILE A 17 -47.61 28.49 -1.63
C ILE A 17 -46.93 28.15 -2.96
N ALA A 18 -45.71 28.64 -3.17
CA ALA A 18 -44.86 28.19 -4.29
C ALA A 18 -43.34 28.43 -4.14
N CYS A 19 -42.83 28.97 -3.01
CA CYS A 19 -41.39 29.27 -2.87
C CYS A 19 -40.61 28.38 -1.89
N LYS A 20 -41.23 27.51 -1.10
CA LYS A 20 -40.50 26.77 -0.04
C LYS A 20 -39.87 25.43 -0.46
N THR A 21 -40.13 24.94 -1.66
CA THR A 21 -39.64 23.61 -2.10
C THR A 21 -38.35 23.64 -2.92
N LYS A 22 -37.97 24.79 -3.50
CA LYS A 22 -36.71 24.92 -4.26
C LYS A 22 -35.48 25.05 -3.35
N ASP A 23 -35.57 25.84 -2.28
CA ASP A 23 -34.41 26.13 -1.41
C ASP A 23 -33.95 24.91 -0.59
N ALA A 24 -34.87 24.03 -0.19
CA ALA A 24 -34.51 22.80 0.54
C ALA A 24 -33.80 21.77 -0.37
N ALA A 25 -34.19 21.67 -1.64
CA ALA A 25 -33.56 20.78 -2.61
C ALA A 25 -32.19 21.27 -3.10
N GLU A 26 -31.94 22.59 -3.09
CA GLU A 26 -30.62 23.17 -3.40
C GLU A 26 -29.64 23.10 -2.21
N ALA A 27 -30.13 23.17 -0.97
CA ALA A 27 -29.30 23.00 0.23
C ALA A 27 -28.77 21.55 0.37
N ASP A 28 -29.60 20.55 0.06
CA ASP A 28 -29.23 19.13 0.15
C ASP A 28 -28.18 18.73 -0.91
N LYS A 29 -28.26 19.32 -2.12
CA LYS A 29 -27.25 19.14 -3.18
C LYS A 29 -25.90 19.79 -2.86
N LYS A 30 -25.89 20.90 -2.10
CA LYS A 30 -24.63 21.50 -1.60
C LYS A 30 -23.94 20.59 -0.59
N ASP A 31 -24.71 19.85 0.21
CA ASP A 31 -24.19 18.91 1.21
C ASP A 31 -23.62 17.63 0.56
N GLU A 32 -24.24 17.11 -0.50
CA GLU A 32 -23.66 16.01 -1.30
C GLU A 32 -22.28 16.37 -1.88
N TYR A 33 -22.10 17.58 -2.41
CA TYR A 33 -20.81 18.02 -2.94
C TYR A 33 -19.74 18.20 -1.85
N SER A 34 -20.12 18.62 -0.64
CA SER A 34 -19.18 18.65 0.49
C SER A 34 -18.84 17.24 1.00
N LYS A 35 -19.79 16.31 0.96
CA LYS A 35 -19.57 14.89 1.33
C LYS A 35 -18.70 14.14 0.33
N SER A 36 -18.65 14.57 -0.94
CA SER A 36 -17.77 14.01 -1.98
C SER A 36 -16.39 14.67 -2.06
N ARG A 37 -16.00 15.52 -1.09
CA ARG A 37 -14.68 16.15 -1.09
C ARG A 37 -13.64 15.17 -0.60
N ILE A 38 -12.52 15.13 -1.31
CA ILE A 38 -11.34 14.41 -0.85
C ILE A 38 -10.78 15.17 0.36
N THR A 39 -10.61 14.47 1.48
CA THR A 39 -10.01 15.02 2.69
C THR A 39 -8.94 14.08 3.22
N THR A 40 -7.84 14.65 3.69
CA THR A 40 -6.70 13.89 4.22
C THR A 40 -6.36 14.36 5.62
N GLN A 41 -5.93 13.43 6.47
CA GLN A 41 -5.39 13.72 7.80
C GLN A 41 -4.35 12.66 8.19
N ALA A 42 -3.38 13.03 9.03
CA ALA A 42 -2.48 12.08 9.66
C ALA A 42 -3.25 11.16 10.63
N VAL A 43 -2.85 9.89 10.69
CA VAL A 43 -3.41 8.88 11.62
C VAL A 43 -2.27 8.19 12.39
N PRO A 44 -1.62 8.91 13.32
CA PRO A 44 -0.37 8.47 13.95
C PRO A 44 -0.51 7.18 14.76
N GLY A 45 -1.72 6.81 15.20
CA GLY A 45 -1.95 5.57 15.96
C GLY A 45 -1.40 4.31 15.28
N TRP A 46 -1.42 4.25 13.93
CA TRP A 46 -0.83 3.14 13.18
C TRP A 46 0.71 3.17 13.21
N ALA A 47 1.33 4.34 13.15
CA ALA A 47 2.79 4.48 13.30
C ALA A 47 3.23 4.14 14.74
N GLU A 48 2.45 4.55 15.74
CA GLU A 48 2.71 4.27 17.16
C GLU A 48 2.53 2.79 17.51
N MET A 49 1.56 2.10 16.88
CA MET A 49 1.44 0.64 17.03
C MET A 49 2.73 -0.10 16.60
N LEU A 50 3.48 0.46 15.65
CA LEU A 50 4.73 -0.12 15.15
C LEU A 50 5.97 0.38 15.92
N ARG A 51 5.81 1.25 16.92
CA ARG A 51 6.92 1.78 17.72
C ARG A 51 7.43 0.74 18.72
N HIS A 52 8.74 0.54 18.77
CA HIS A 52 9.40 -0.17 19.87
C HIS A 52 10.70 0.53 20.22
N ASP A 53 11.10 0.36 21.48
CA ASP A 53 12.34 0.91 22.01
C ASP A 53 13.41 -0.18 22.21
N SER A 54 13.08 -1.45 21.93
CA SER A 54 13.99 -2.60 22.09
C SER A 54 13.62 -3.75 21.17
N GLY A 55 14.62 -4.47 20.67
CA GLY A 55 14.43 -5.55 19.70
C GLY A 55 14.18 -4.98 18.32
N TRP A 56 13.01 -5.25 17.73
CA TRP A 56 12.64 -4.73 16.40
C TRP A 56 12.24 -3.26 16.52
N ILE A 57 13.06 -2.31 16.08
CA ILE A 57 12.84 -0.87 16.35
C ILE A 57 12.46 -0.04 15.12
N GLY A 58 12.67 -0.58 13.92
CA GLY A 58 12.36 0.12 12.68
C GLY A 58 12.36 -0.80 11.47
N ALA A 59 11.65 -0.41 10.42
CA ALA A 59 11.63 -1.13 9.17
C ALA A 59 11.20 -0.30 7.96
N ASP A 60 11.65 -0.76 6.80
CA ASP A 60 11.23 -0.35 5.47
C ASP A 60 10.14 -1.28 4.88
N GLY A 61 9.63 -0.91 3.70
CA GLY A 61 8.60 -1.63 2.95
C GLY A 61 7.21 -1.32 3.50
N ILE A 62 6.69 -2.24 4.30
CA ILE A 62 5.32 -2.43 4.80
C ILE A 62 4.25 -2.76 3.76
N TYR A 63 3.96 -4.06 3.65
CA TYR A 63 2.74 -4.55 3.00
C TYR A 63 1.97 -5.41 3.99
N CYS A 64 0.70 -5.66 3.69
CA CYS A 64 -0.10 -6.56 4.49
C CYS A 64 -1.18 -7.27 3.68
N THR A 65 -1.68 -8.36 4.25
CA THR A 65 -2.89 -9.01 3.78
C THR A 65 -3.71 -9.54 4.94
N ALA A 66 -5.03 -9.45 4.85
CA ALA A 66 -5.93 -10.14 5.76
C ALA A 66 -5.80 -11.66 5.58
N LEU A 67 -5.79 -12.43 6.67
CA LEU A 67 -5.66 -13.89 6.61
C LEU A 67 -6.93 -14.61 6.11
N ASN A 68 -8.00 -13.87 5.83
CA ASN A 68 -9.15 -14.37 5.08
C ASN A 68 -9.06 -14.03 3.57
N GLY A 69 -8.05 -13.26 3.16
CA GLY A 69 -7.80 -12.80 1.80
C GLY A 69 -8.73 -11.71 1.28
N VAL A 70 -9.53 -11.08 2.14
CA VAL A 70 -10.48 -10.02 1.74
C VAL A 70 -9.86 -8.64 1.96
N GLU A 71 -9.40 -8.04 0.87
CA GLU A 71 -8.70 -6.75 0.82
C GLU A 71 -9.66 -5.59 0.51
N LYS A 72 -10.62 -5.33 1.42
CA LYS A 72 -11.67 -4.33 1.21
C LYS A 72 -11.83 -3.39 2.42
N PRO A 73 -11.97 -2.07 2.18
CA PRO A 73 -12.29 -1.13 3.25
C PRO A 73 -13.56 -1.53 4.02
N GLY A 74 -13.45 -1.56 5.34
CA GLY A 74 -14.52 -1.94 6.27
C GLY A 74 -14.74 -3.45 6.43
N ALA A 75 -13.87 -4.30 5.89
CA ALA A 75 -14.01 -5.75 6.04
C ALA A 75 -13.51 -6.29 7.40
N MET A 76 -12.66 -5.55 8.12
CA MET A 76 -12.04 -6.00 9.35
C MET A 76 -12.90 -5.74 10.60
N ASN A 77 -12.74 -6.63 11.59
CA ASN A 77 -13.32 -6.56 12.92
C ASN A 77 -12.28 -6.97 13.99
N ASP A 78 -12.67 -6.96 15.27
CA ASP A 78 -11.76 -7.23 16.40
C ASP A 78 -11.14 -8.64 16.42
N ALA A 79 -11.71 -9.60 15.69
CA ALA A 79 -11.20 -10.97 15.59
C ALA A 79 -10.43 -11.22 14.29
N SER A 80 -10.34 -10.22 13.40
CA SER A 80 -9.69 -10.37 12.11
C SER A 80 -8.16 -10.39 12.27
N GLU A 81 -7.48 -11.28 11.57
CA GLU A 81 -6.02 -11.35 11.56
C GLU A 81 -5.46 -10.77 10.27
N THR A 82 -4.41 -9.96 10.39
CA THR A 82 -3.62 -9.40 9.30
C THR A 82 -2.18 -9.84 9.44
N MET A 83 -1.59 -10.33 8.36
CA MET A 83 -0.15 -10.53 8.26
C MET A 83 0.48 -9.30 7.62
N PHE A 84 1.45 -8.72 8.29
CA PHE A 84 2.36 -7.71 7.75
C PHE A 84 3.67 -8.36 7.33
N TRP A 85 4.30 -7.82 6.30
CA TRP A 85 5.69 -8.10 5.99
C TRP A 85 6.43 -6.82 5.65
N PHE A 86 7.71 -6.82 5.99
CA PHE A 86 8.60 -5.67 5.96
C PHE A 86 9.87 -6.02 5.19
N SER A 87 10.53 -5.01 4.65
CA SER A 87 11.88 -5.12 4.04
C SER A 87 12.93 -4.85 5.10
N ASP A 88 14.01 -4.11 4.84
CA ASP A 88 15.10 -3.91 5.80
C ASP A 88 14.56 -3.49 7.17
N CYS A 89 14.98 -4.20 8.22
CA CYS A 89 14.53 -4.04 9.59
C CYS A 89 15.74 -3.88 10.51
N ILE A 90 15.58 -3.04 11.54
CA ILE A 90 16.61 -2.76 12.52
C ILE A 90 16.31 -3.50 13.82
N ILE A 91 17.31 -4.22 14.30
CA ILE A 91 17.33 -4.82 15.62
C ILE A 91 18.28 -4.03 16.51
N GLY A 92 17.79 -3.47 17.61
CA GLY A 92 18.61 -2.68 18.54
C GLY A 92 17.83 -2.28 19.78
N ASP A 93 18.46 -1.46 20.62
CA ASP A 93 17.86 -0.86 21.80
C ASP A 93 17.96 0.66 21.69
N ILE A 94 16.97 1.38 22.20
CA ILE A 94 16.92 2.84 22.24
C ILE A 94 17.06 3.27 23.69
N ASP A 95 17.94 4.23 23.93
CA ASP A 95 17.94 4.99 25.17
C ASP A 95 16.81 6.01 25.10
N THR A 96 15.71 5.76 25.82
CA THR A 96 14.51 6.60 25.76
C THR A 96 14.67 7.95 26.47
N GLU A 97 15.68 8.11 27.32
CA GLU A 97 15.99 9.41 27.94
C GLU A 97 16.80 10.29 26.97
N ALA A 98 17.76 9.68 26.26
CA ALA A 98 18.59 10.39 25.28
C ALA A 98 17.96 10.49 23.88
N ASP A 99 16.94 9.67 23.59
CA ASP A 99 16.33 9.47 22.27
C ASP A 99 17.36 9.05 21.19
N THR A 100 18.33 8.23 21.58
CA THR A 100 19.40 7.74 20.70
C THR A 100 19.53 6.22 20.79
N LEU A 101 20.11 5.61 19.76
CA LEU A 101 20.41 4.19 19.78
C LEU A 101 21.43 3.85 20.89
N LYS A 102 21.15 2.77 21.62
CA LYS A 102 21.94 2.27 22.73
C LYS A 102 22.69 0.99 22.33
N GLY A 103 24.02 1.06 22.35
CA GLY A 103 24.86 -0.11 22.09
C GLY A 103 24.90 -0.51 20.62
N SER A 104 25.15 -1.80 20.35
CA SER A 104 25.21 -2.33 18.98
C SER A 104 23.82 -2.58 18.42
N TRP A 105 23.67 -2.34 17.11
CA TRP A 105 22.48 -2.70 16.34
C TRP A 105 22.84 -3.62 15.17
N GLN A 106 21.83 -4.28 14.63
CA GLN A 106 21.94 -5.17 13.48
C GLN A 106 20.81 -4.89 12.48
N MET A 107 21.07 -5.14 11.21
CA MET A 107 20.07 -5.05 10.15
C MET A 107 19.81 -6.43 9.57
N MET A 108 18.53 -6.75 9.35
CA MET A 108 18.08 -7.90 8.57
C MET A 108 17.21 -7.40 7.43
N ASN A 109 17.06 -8.15 6.33
CA ASN A 109 16.46 -7.62 5.10
C ASN A 109 14.95 -7.78 5.00
N ASN A 110 14.34 -8.58 5.88
CA ASN A 110 12.89 -8.68 6.00
C ASN A 110 12.47 -9.37 7.28
N SER A 111 11.25 -9.05 7.71
CA SER A 111 10.55 -9.70 8.81
C SER A 111 9.04 -9.70 8.56
N VAL A 112 8.30 -10.37 9.44
CA VAL A 112 6.84 -10.40 9.37
C VAL A 112 6.24 -10.08 10.72
N ALA A 113 5.00 -9.61 10.73
CA ALA A 113 4.21 -9.47 11.95
C ALA A 113 2.79 -9.97 11.76
N TYR A 114 2.15 -10.38 12.86
CA TYR A 114 0.74 -10.75 12.89
C TYR A 114 0.00 -9.81 13.81
N PHE A 115 -1.05 -9.20 13.30
CA PHE A 115 -1.91 -8.27 14.02
C PHE A 115 -3.33 -8.82 14.08
N THR A 116 -3.97 -8.72 15.25
CA THR A 116 -5.39 -9.04 15.41
C THR A 116 -6.19 -7.77 15.69
N GLY A 117 -7.15 -7.44 14.84
CA GLY A 117 -8.10 -6.36 15.05
C GLY A 117 -8.34 -5.48 13.82
N ALA A 118 -9.11 -4.41 14.03
CA ALA A 118 -9.48 -3.44 12.99
C ALA A 118 -9.03 -2.00 13.29
N SER A 119 -8.32 -1.77 14.39
CA SER A 119 -7.84 -0.46 14.82
C SER A 119 -6.50 -0.62 15.53
N PRO A 120 -5.57 0.35 15.40
CA PRO A 120 -4.19 0.18 15.84
C PRO A 120 -4.12 -0.07 17.36
N ASP A 121 -3.41 -1.12 17.75
CA ASP A 121 -3.23 -1.52 19.13
C ASP A 121 -1.87 -2.25 19.29
N PRO A 122 -0.88 -1.64 19.97
CA PRO A 122 0.45 -2.24 20.14
C PRO A 122 0.40 -3.56 20.93
N GLY A 123 -0.64 -3.79 21.73
CA GLY A 123 -0.84 -5.04 22.46
C GLY A 123 -1.35 -6.21 21.60
N LYS A 124 -1.72 -5.96 20.34
CA LYS A 124 -2.31 -6.97 19.44
C LYS A 124 -1.46 -7.29 18.22
N ILE A 125 -0.22 -6.80 18.15
CA ILE A 125 0.73 -7.12 17.10
C ILE A 125 1.93 -7.89 17.64
N LYS A 126 2.41 -8.87 16.89
CA LYS A 126 3.60 -9.66 17.22
C LYS A 126 4.53 -9.81 16.03
N TYR A 127 5.82 -9.54 16.25
CA TYR A 127 6.86 -9.54 15.23
C TYR A 127 7.66 -10.84 15.25
N PHE A 128 8.13 -11.26 14.07
CA PHE A 128 8.84 -12.50 13.86
C PHE A 128 9.97 -12.33 12.86
N TRP A 129 11.15 -12.80 13.25
CA TRP A 129 12.33 -12.97 12.41
C TRP A 129 13.04 -14.27 12.81
N ARG A 130 13.98 -14.73 11.99
CA ARG A 130 14.77 -15.93 12.30
C ARG A 130 15.98 -15.54 13.14
N LYS A 131 16.60 -16.53 13.79
CA LYS A 131 17.87 -16.34 14.50
C LYS A 131 18.84 -17.45 14.11
N ASP A 132 20.13 -17.12 14.06
CA ASP A 132 21.19 -18.13 13.95
C ASP A 132 21.42 -18.85 15.28
N SER A 133 22.38 -19.78 15.32
CA SER A 133 22.73 -20.53 16.53
C SER A 133 23.35 -19.68 17.65
N ALA A 134 23.89 -18.50 17.31
CA ALA A 134 24.44 -17.55 18.27
C ALA A 134 23.39 -16.53 18.75
N GLY A 135 22.18 -16.56 18.18
CA GLY A 135 21.08 -15.65 18.50
C GLY A 135 21.03 -14.37 17.67
N ASN A 136 21.93 -14.21 16.69
CA ASN A 136 21.90 -13.06 15.77
C ASN A 136 20.64 -13.12 14.88
N PRO A 137 20.03 -11.98 14.56
CA PRO A 137 18.87 -11.93 13.69
C PRO A 137 19.23 -12.36 12.27
N LEU A 138 18.34 -13.15 11.68
CA LEU A 138 18.34 -13.54 10.27
C LEU A 138 17.00 -13.09 9.65
N SER A 139 17.05 -12.73 8.36
CA SER A 139 15.87 -12.42 7.57
C SER A 139 14.86 -13.58 7.60
N MET A 140 13.57 -13.27 7.55
CA MET A 140 12.53 -14.31 7.47
C MET A 140 12.65 -15.12 6.17
N PHE A 141 12.94 -14.42 5.08
CA PHE A 141 13.08 -14.94 3.73
C PHE A 141 14.46 -14.58 3.18
N GLU A 142 15.25 -15.59 2.84
CA GLU A 142 16.54 -15.47 2.17
C GLU A 142 16.43 -16.12 0.78
N PRO A 143 17.07 -15.56 -0.26
CA PRO A 143 17.08 -16.17 -1.59
C PRO A 143 17.62 -17.61 -1.55
N ASN A 144 16.81 -18.55 -2.03
CA ASN A 144 17.15 -19.97 -2.10
C ASN A 144 16.70 -20.59 -3.43
N THR A 145 16.60 -19.79 -4.49
CA THR A 145 16.33 -20.30 -5.84
C THR A 145 17.65 -20.72 -6.53
N PRO A 146 17.59 -21.62 -7.53
CA PRO A 146 18.81 -22.19 -8.15
C PRO A 146 19.80 -21.17 -8.71
N ASN A 147 19.33 -20.01 -9.19
CA ASN A 147 20.18 -18.97 -9.78
C ASN A 147 20.32 -17.74 -8.88
N ALA A 148 19.93 -17.82 -7.60
CA ALA A 148 20.10 -16.71 -6.66
C ALA A 148 21.60 -16.39 -6.49
N PRO A 149 22.06 -15.16 -6.81
CA PRO A 149 23.46 -14.80 -6.67
C PRO A 149 23.91 -14.81 -5.21
N GLU A 150 25.17 -15.14 -4.97
CA GLU A 150 25.76 -15.03 -3.64
C GLU A 150 25.63 -13.61 -3.09
N LYS A 151 25.36 -13.51 -1.78
CA LYS A 151 25.20 -12.23 -1.05
C LYS A 151 24.04 -11.35 -1.54
N SER A 152 23.14 -11.90 -2.37
CA SER A 152 21.86 -11.25 -2.63
C SER A 152 20.90 -11.45 -1.47
N TYR A 153 19.92 -10.55 -1.35
CA TYR A 153 18.88 -10.59 -0.33
C TYR A 153 17.53 -10.20 -0.93
N TYR A 154 16.45 -10.39 -0.17
CA TYR A 154 15.12 -9.99 -0.59
C TYR A 154 14.66 -8.72 0.11
N TRP A 155 14.24 -7.73 -0.69
CA TRP A 155 13.20 -6.80 -0.31
C TRP A 155 11.85 -7.32 -0.76
N LEU A 156 10.83 -7.12 0.04
CA LEU A 156 9.51 -7.69 -0.21
C LEU A 156 8.62 -6.66 -0.92
N GLY A 157 8.02 -7.10 -2.03
CA GLY A 157 6.98 -6.39 -2.75
C GLY A 157 5.58 -6.77 -2.25
N ASP A 158 4.57 -6.46 -3.05
CA ASP A 158 3.18 -6.74 -2.70
C ASP A 158 2.86 -8.25 -2.77
N GLY A 159 1.71 -8.63 -2.28
CA GLY A 159 1.30 -10.00 -2.13
C GLY A 159 -0.19 -10.14 -1.85
N PHE A 160 -0.70 -11.36 -1.89
CA PHE A 160 -2.10 -11.63 -1.64
C PHE A 160 -2.32 -13.10 -1.26
N MET A 161 -3.45 -13.37 -0.60
CA MET A 161 -3.96 -14.73 -0.43
C MET A 161 -4.75 -15.16 -1.67
N ASN A 162 -4.35 -16.28 -2.26
CA ASN A 162 -5.02 -16.86 -3.42
C ASN A 162 -5.92 -18.04 -3.01
N HIS A 163 -7.24 -17.79 -2.89
CA HIS A 163 -8.22 -18.82 -2.52
C HIS A 163 -8.25 -20.00 -3.49
N ALA A 164 -7.99 -19.79 -4.78
CA ALA A 164 -7.98 -20.84 -5.80
C ALA A 164 -6.75 -21.75 -5.75
N ARG A 165 -5.69 -21.31 -5.05
CA ARG A 165 -4.44 -22.07 -4.82
C ARG A 165 -4.34 -22.52 -3.37
N ASP A 166 -5.40 -23.15 -2.87
CA ASP A 166 -5.53 -23.60 -1.47
C ASP A 166 -5.24 -22.49 -0.44
N SER A 167 -5.67 -21.25 -0.70
CA SER A 167 -5.40 -20.10 0.20
C SER A 167 -3.91 -19.87 0.46
N THR A 168 -3.04 -20.21 -0.51
CA THR A 168 -1.61 -19.89 -0.49
C THR A 168 -1.43 -18.37 -0.51
N ILE A 169 -0.55 -17.86 0.34
CA ILE A 169 -0.15 -16.45 0.28
C ILE A 169 1.05 -16.35 -0.66
N TYR A 170 0.93 -15.55 -1.72
CA TYR A 170 2.04 -15.23 -2.61
C TYR A 170 2.58 -13.85 -2.26
N ILE A 171 3.91 -13.73 -2.17
CA ILE A 171 4.63 -12.47 -1.92
C ILE A 171 5.66 -12.29 -3.04
N PHE A 172 5.65 -11.16 -3.72
CA PHE A 172 6.74 -10.81 -4.63
C PHE A 172 7.98 -10.41 -3.83
N ALA A 173 9.16 -10.86 -4.26
CA ALA A 173 10.41 -10.61 -3.57
C ALA A 173 11.45 -10.10 -4.57
N TYR A 174 11.82 -8.84 -4.44
CA TYR A 174 12.86 -8.20 -5.24
C TYR A 174 14.21 -8.74 -4.80
N LEU A 175 14.96 -9.30 -5.75
CA LEU A 175 16.31 -9.77 -5.50
C LEU A 175 17.26 -8.58 -5.58
N ILE A 176 17.89 -8.25 -4.46
CA ILE A 176 18.74 -7.07 -4.31
C ILE A 176 20.19 -7.51 -4.10
N ARG A 177 21.13 -6.73 -4.63
CA ARG A 177 22.55 -6.80 -4.25
C ARG A 177 23.09 -5.42 -3.91
N ASN A 178 24.07 -5.37 -3.02
CA ASN A 178 24.78 -4.14 -2.71
C ASN A 178 25.77 -3.76 -3.82
N ILE A 179 25.81 -2.49 -4.19
CA ILE A 179 26.78 -1.89 -5.11
C ILE A 179 27.52 -0.74 -4.40
N PRO A 180 28.83 -0.88 -4.13
CA PRO A 180 29.59 0.17 -3.43
C PRO A 180 29.62 1.50 -4.21
N GLY A 181 29.60 2.63 -3.48
CA GLY A 181 29.97 3.95 -4.02
C GLY A 181 28.86 4.79 -4.66
N GLY A 182 27.58 4.42 -4.51
CA GLY A 182 26.43 5.22 -4.96
C GLY A 182 25.65 5.87 -3.80
N ILE A 183 24.85 6.91 -4.10
CA ILE A 183 23.87 7.51 -3.16
C ILE A 183 22.84 6.46 -2.72
N TYR A 184 22.46 5.58 -3.65
CA TYR A 184 21.69 4.37 -3.38
C TYR A 184 22.59 3.17 -3.67
N PRO A 185 23.27 2.59 -2.65
CA PRO A 185 24.31 1.59 -2.83
C PRO A 185 23.74 0.18 -3.03
N PHE A 186 22.68 0.05 -3.82
CA PHE A 186 21.99 -1.20 -4.12
C PHE A 186 21.44 -1.21 -5.54
N GLU A 187 21.21 -2.41 -6.07
CA GLU A 187 20.42 -2.60 -7.27
C GLU A 187 19.53 -3.84 -7.15
N ASP A 188 18.31 -3.73 -7.66
CA ASP A 188 17.42 -4.84 -7.97
C ASP A 188 17.87 -5.54 -9.25
N ILE A 189 18.03 -6.86 -9.15
CA ILE A 189 18.58 -7.74 -10.20
C ILE A 189 17.61 -8.84 -10.62
N GLY A 190 16.43 -8.90 -10.02
CA GLY A 190 15.42 -9.91 -10.34
C GLY A 190 14.18 -9.78 -9.47
N VAL A 191 13.17 -10.57 -9.82
CA VAL A 191 11.95 -10.74 -9.04
C VAL A 191 11.73 -12.24 -8.84
N SER A 192 11.67 -12.66 -7.59
CA SER A 192 11.19 -13.98 -7.17
C SER A 192 9.76 -13.87 -6.64
N MET A 193 9.11 -15.02 -6.51
CA MET A 193 7.82 -15.15 -5.84
C MET A 193 7.95 -16.18 -4.73
N ILE A 194 7.54 -15.79 -3.52
CA ILE A 194 7.49 -16.65 -2.34
C ILE A 194 6.04 -17.13 -2.17
N ALA A 195 5.85 -18.44 -2.05
CA ALA A 195 4.56 -19.06 -1.79
C ALA A 195 4.55 -19.64 -0.37
N LEU A 196 3.65 -19.15 0.47
CA LEU A 196 3.43 -19.61 1.83
C LEU A 196 2.19 -20.51 1.86
N PRO A 197 2.34 -21.82 2.17
CA PRO A 197 1.20 -22.72 2.24
C PRO A 197 0.15 -22.25 3.24
N LYS A 198 -1.10 -22.69 3.04
CA LYS A 198 -2.21 -22.44 3.96
C LYS A 198 -1.84 -22.73 5.39
N ASN A 199 -2.24 -21.85 6.31
CA ASN A 199 -1.99 -21.97 7.75
C ASN A 199 -0.51 -22.03 8.14
N SER A 200 0.44 -21.82 7.21
CA SER A 200 1.84 -21.69 7.57
C SER A 200 2.04 -20.47 8.49
N ARG A 201 3.02 -20.59 9.37
CA ARG A 201 3.42 -19.56 10.33
C ARG A 201 4.94 -19.48 10.36
N PRO A 202 5.52 -18.36 10.83
CA PRO A 202 6.96 -18.21 11.01
C PRO A 202 7.56 -19.42 11.74
N PRO A 203 8.72 -19.96 11.28
CA PRO A 203 9.60 -19.41 10.25
C PRO A 203 9.29 -19.88 8.81
N TYR A 204 8.07 -20.36 8.54
CA TYR A 204 7.61 -20.84 7.23
C TYR A 204 8.51 -21.93 6.62
N ALA A 205 8.78 -22.99 7.37
CA ALA A 205 9.64 -24.09 6.92
C ALA A 205 9.18 -24.76 5.60
N GLY A 206 7.89 -24.66 5.27
CA GLY A 206 7.31 -25.18 4.03
C GLY A 206 7.14 -24.16 2.91
N GLN A 207 7.72 -22.96 3.02
CA GLN A 207 7.68 -21.97 1.94
C GLN A 207 8.28 -22.53 0.65
N GLN A 208 7.83 -22.03 -0.49
CA GLN A 208 8.45 -22.27 -1.79
C GLN A 208 8.85 -20.95 -2.42
N GLN A 209 9.97 -20.94 -3.15
CA GLN A 209 10.43 -19.77 -3.89
C GLN A 209 10.56 -20.11 -5.37
N LYS A 210 10.13 -19.18 -6.23
CA LYS A 210 10.18 -19.35 -7.68
C LYS A 210 10.76 -18.11 -8.34
N GLU A 211 11.71 -18.31 -9.24
CA GLU A 211 12.19 -17.25 -10.14
C GLU A 211 11.08 -16.89 -11.13
N THR A 212 10.95 -15.60 -11.43
CA THR A 212 9.90 -15.10 -12.33
C THR A 212 10.53 -14.42 -13.54
N PRO A 213 9.86 -14.42 -14.71
CA PRO A 213 10.31 -13.65 -15.87
C PRO A 213 9.90 -12.17 -15.77
N LEU A 214 9.39 -11.72 -14.62
CA LEU A 214 8.74 -10.43 -14.41
C LEU A 214 9.71 -9.27 -14.14
N PHE A 215 10.98 -9.48 -14.48
CA PHE A 215 12.06 -8.51 -14.41
C PHE A 215 12.82 -8.55 -15.73
N PHE A 216 12.83 -7.45 -16.47
CA PHE A 216 13.53 -7.35 -17.75
C PHE A 216 13.93 -5.92 -18.07
N THR A 217 14.82 -5.76 -19.06
CA THR A 217 15.20 -4.45 -19.59
C THR A 217 15.15 -4.51 -21.11
N ASP A 218 14.54 -3.50 -21.72
CA ASP A 218 14.50 -3.32 -23.17
C ASP A 218 14.70 -1.84 -23.55
N ALA A 219 14.37 -1.48 -24.80
CA ALA A 219 14.49 -0.10 -25.30
C ALA A 219 13.62 0.94 -24.55
N LYS A 220 12.58 0.50 -23.83
CA LYS A 220 11.73 1.34 -22.97
C LYS A 220 12.26 1.43 -21.53
N GLY A 221 13.32 0.68 -21.20
CA GLY A 221 14.00 0.67 -19.91
C GLY A 221 13.71 -0.57 -19.07
N LYS A 222 14.21 -0.57 -17.84
CA LYS A 222 14.00 -1.65 -16.87
C LYS A 222 12.53 -1.70 -16.44
N THR A 223 11.92 -2.88 -16.47
CA THR A 223 10.56 -3.16 -16.00
C THR A 223 10.61 -4.16 -14.86
N VAL A 224 9.87 -3.85 -13.78
CA VAL A 224 9.76 -4.69 -12.58
C VAL A 224 8.28 -4.83 -12.23
N PHE A 225 7.71 -6.03 -12.32
CA PHE A 225 6.35 -6.31 -11.80
C PHE A 225 6.39 -6.80 -10.34
N GLY A 226 5.22 -6.79 -9.70
CA GLY A 226 5.05 -7.18 -8.30
C GLY A 226 4.95 -6.00 -7.34
N ILE A 227 4.92 -4.78 -7.87
CA ILE A 227 4.83 -3.54 -7.07
C ILE A 227 3.44 -3.30 -6.48
N CYS A 228 2.43 -3.97 -7.03
CA CYS A 228 1.07 -3.98 -6.56
C CYS A 228 0.33 -5.20 -7.13
N VAL A 229 -0.53 -5.81 -6.33
CA VAL A 229 -1.40 -6.93 -6.72
C VAL A 229 -2.85 -6.58 -6.41
N LEU A 230 -3.74 -6.81 -7.38
CA LEU A 230 -5.18 -6.61 -7.24
C LEU A 230 -5.93 -7.89 -7.66
N PRO A 231 -6.30 -8.76 -6.71
CA PRO A 231 -7.13 -9.94 -7.02
C PRO A 231 -8.57 -9.52 -7.30
N ASN A 232 -9.04 -9.73 -8.55
CA ASN A 232 -10.43 -9.52 -8.94
C ASN A 232 -11.23 -10.84 -8.92
N THR A 233 -11.22 -11.50 -7.76
CA THR A 233 -11.80 -12.84 -7.57
C THR A 233 -12.94 -12.83 -6.55
N THR A 234 -13.79 -13.85 -6.61
CA THR A 234 -14.86 -14.03 -5.63
C THR A 234 -14.30 -14.19 -4.21
N GLY A 235 -13.21 -14.94 -4.05
CA GLY A 235 -12.57 -15.18 -2.76
C GLY A 235 -12.02 -13.90 -2.12
N ALA A 236 -11.45 -13.00 -2.93
CA ALA A 236 -10.95 -11.71 -2.46
C ALA A 236 -12.06 -10.69 -2.14
N GLY A 237 -13.34 -11.03 -2.40
CA GLY A 237 -14.47 -10.14 -2.17
C GLY A 237 -14.52 -8.96 -3.16
N ALA A 238 -13.96 -9.13 -4.36
CA ALA A 238 -13.98 -8.09 -5.38
C ALA A 238 -15.42 -7.75 -5.82
N PRO A 239 -15.72 -6.48 -6.17
CA PRO A 239 -17.08 -6.04 -6.46
C PRO A 239 -17.66 -6.63 -7.76
N LYS A 240 -16.79 -6.90 -8.76
CA LYS A 240 -17.16 -7.44 -10.07
C LYS A 240 -16.11 -8.48 -10.50
N PRO A 241 -16.08 -9.65 -9.84
CA PRO A 241 -15.02 -10.63 -10.01
C PRO A 241 -15.01 -11.20 -11.44
N ASP A 242 -13.82 -11.25 -12.05
CA ASP A 242 -13.58 -11.82 -13.38
C ASP A 242 -12.64 -13.04 -13.34
N GLY A 243 -12.19 -13.43 -12.14
CA GLY A 243 -11.30 -14.57 -11.91
C GLY A 243 -9.82 -14.26 -12.13
N TYR A 244 -9.49 -13.03 -12.54
CA TYR A 244 -8.11 -12.62 -12.75
C TYR A 244 -7.49 -11.99 -11.51
N VAL A 245 -6.19 -12.18 -11.38
CA VAL A 245 -5.31 -11.39 -10.52
C VAL A 245 -4.56 -10.42 -11.41
N TYR A 246 -4.68 -9.13 -11.14
CA TYR A 246 -3.93 -8.08 -11.82
C TYR A 246 -2.64 -7.81 -11.06
N VAL A 247 -1.52 -7.80 -11.76
CA VAL A 247 -0.19 -7.56 -11.20
C VAL A 247 0.44 -6.39 -11.92
N TYR A 248 0.74 -5.34 -11.18
CA TYR A 248 1.29 -4.12 -11.72
C TYR A 248 2.82 -4.13 -11.68
N GLY A 249 3.41 -3.36 -12.59
CA GLY A 249 4.84 -3.11 -12.62
C GLY A 249 5.18 -1.66 -12.91
N VAL A 250 6.43 -1.31 -12.63
CA VAL A 250 7.01 0.01 -12.93
C VAL A 250 8.05 -0.15 -14.03
N ARG A 251 8.02 0.75 -15.02
CA ARG A 251 8.97 0.76 -16.14
C ARG A 251 9.70 2.09 -16.28
N GLY A 252 11.01 1.98 -16.47
CA GLY A 252 11.88 3.05 -16.92
C GLY A 252 12.01 4.21 -15.91
N MET A 253 12.70 5.25 -16.36
CA MET A 253 12.99 6.43 -15.52
C MET A 253 11.77 7.32 -15.29
N ASN A 254 10.81 7.31 -16.21
CA ASN A 254 9.55 8.05 -16.09
C ASN A 254 8.57 7.40 -15.10
N LYS A 255 8.91 6.21 -14.58
CA LYS A 255 8.07 5.43 -13.66
C LYS A 255 6.69 5.19 -14.25
N GLU A 256 6.67 4.54 -15.41
CA GLU A 256 5.45 4.16 -16.10
C GLU A 256 4.80 2.98 -15.39
N LEU A 257 3.50 3.08 -15.10
CA LEU A 257 2.71 1.97 -14.58
C LEU A 257 2.31 1.04 -15.73
N VAL A 258 2.65 -0.23 -15.64
CA VAL A 258 2.23 -1.29 -16.58
C VAL A 258 1.45 -2.37 -15.82
N VAL A 259 0.66 -3.18 -16.52
CA VAL A 259 -0.17 -4.21 -15.87
C VAL A 259 -0.16 -5.53 -16.65
N ALA A 260 -0.10 -6.61 -15.89
CA ALA A 260 -0.34 -7.97 -16.34
C ALA A 260 -1.57 -8.55 -15.62
N ARG A 261 -2.12 -9.63 -16.16
CA ARG A 261 -3.14 -10.43 -15.48
C ARG A 261 -2.94 -11.92 -15.72
N VAL A 262 -3.43 -12.72 -14.80
CA VAL A 262 -3.48 -14.19 -14.90
C VAL A 262 -4.70 -14.71 -14.16
N GLN A 263 -5.30 -15.82 -14.61
CA GLN A 263 -6.35 -16.50 -13.85
C GLN A 263 -5.79 -16.95 -12.49
N ASP A 264 -6.54 -16.76 -11.41
CA ASP A 264 -6.11 -17.09 -10.04
C ASP A 264 -5.67 -18.55 -9.88
N THR A 265 -6.35 -19.47 -10.56
CA THR A 265 -6.03 -20.91 -10.66
C THR A 265 -4.67 -21.22 -11.31
N ALA A 266 -4.14 -20.31 -12.12
CA ALA A 266 -2.90 -20.48 -12.89
C ALA A 266 -1.80 -19.49 -12.49
N PHE A 267 -1.91 -18.87 -11.30
CA PHE A 267 -1.05 -17.75 -10.89
C PHE A 267 0.46 -18.05 -10.98
N ASP A 268 0.88 -19.27 -10.63
CA ASP A 268 2.27 -19.71 -10.70
C ASP A 268 2.69 -20.27 -12.07
N ASN A 269 1.81 -20.28 -13.07
CA ASN A 269 2.13 -20.65 -14.45
C ASN A 269 2.31 -19.41 -15.33
N PHE A 270 3.56 -18.95 -15.49
CA PHE A 270 3.89 -17.73 -16.24
C PHE A 270 3.56 -17.78 -17.74
N SER A 271 3.28 -18.95 -18.34
CA SER A 271 2.80 -19.02 -19.73
C SER A 271 1.34 -18.54 -19.89
N GLU A 272 0.57 -18.53 -18.80
CA GLU A 272 -0.84 -18.10 -18.80
C GLU A 272 -0.99 -16.60 -18.54
N TRP A 273 0.10 -15.92 -18.20
CA TRP A 273 0.10 -14.49 -17.96
C TRP A 273 -0.15 -13.73 -19.26
N ARG A 274 -0.90 -12.64 -19.16
CA ARG A 274 -1.14 -11.72 -20.25
C ARG A 274 -0.83 -10.30 -19.83
N PHE A 275 -0.33 -9.51 -20.76
CA PHE A 275 0.22 -8.18 -20.57
C PHE A 275 -0.60 -7.18 -21.37
N TRP A 276 -1.05 -6.09 -20.74
CA TRP A 276 -1.90 -5.11 -21.41
C TRP A 276 -1.08 -4.27 -22.39
N ASP A 277 -1.39 -4.35 -23.68
CA ASP A 277 -0.68 -3.63 -24.75
C ASP A 277 -1.30 -2.27 -25.10
N GLY A 278 -2.33 -1.85 -24.37
CA GLY A 278 -3.09 -0.62 -24.64
C GLY A 278 -4.40 -0.84 -25.39
N LEU A 279 -4.55 -2.00 -26.05
CA LEU A 279 -5.71 -2.39 -26.84
C LEU A 279 -6.28 -3.75 -26.40
N SER A 280 -5.40 -4.69 -26.07
CA SER A 280 -5.70 -6.08 -25.80
C SER A 280 -4.72 -6.71 -24.80
N TRP A 281 -4.99 -7.96 -24.42
CA TRP A 281 -4.17 -8.75 -23.52
C TRP A 281 -3.24 -9.66 -24.33
N ASN A 282 -1.95 -9.35 -24.34
CA ASN A 282 -0.92 -9.99 -25.14
C ASN A 282 -0.11 -11.02 -24.32
N THR A 283 0.53 -11.99 -24.97
CA THR A 283 1.48 -12.91 -24.31
C THR A 283 2.87 -12.31 -24.14
N ASP A 284 3.23 -11.32 -24.97
CA ASP A 284 4.54 -10.64 -24.91
C ASP A 284 4.54 -9.52 -23.86
N MET A 285 5.40 -9.65 -22.84
CA MET A 285 5.56 -8.63 -21.79
C MET A 285 6.22 -7.34 -22.27
N HIS A 286 7.03 -7.40 -23.33
CA HIS A 286 7.66 -6.21 -23.92
C HIS A 286 6.65 -5.30 -24.64
N ALA A 287 5.48 -5.85 -24.99
CA ALA A 287 4.39 -5.12 -25.61
C ALA A 287 3.61 -4.23 -24.63
N CYS A 288 3.83 -4.33 -23.31
CA CYS A 288 3.09 -3.57 -22.31
C CYS A 288 3.01 -2.07 -22.64
N ALA A 289 1.80 -1.51 -22.59
CA ALA A 289 1.58 -0.07 -22.66
C ALA A 289 1.52 0.53 -21.26
N ALA A 290 2.00 1.78 -21.14
CA ALA A 290 1.88 2.53 -19.91
C ALA A 290 0.41 2.92 -19.68
N LEU A 291 -0.09 2.68 -18.47
CA LEU A 291 -1.42 3.12 -18.01
C LEU A 291 -1.39 4.58 -17.55
N THR A 292 -0.29 4.96 -16.91
CA THR A 292 0.06 6.30 -16.43
C THR A 292 1.56 6.32 -16.12
N ASP A 293 2.07 7.44 -15.64
CA ASP A 293 3.48 7.65 -15.31
C ASP A 293 3.64 8.40 -13.98
N ASN A 294 4.89 8.69 -13.60
CA ASN A 294 5.24 9.38 -12.36
C ASN A 294 4.75 8.66 -11.08
N ILE A 295 4.63 7.34 -11.10
CA ILE A 295 4.37 6.53 -9.90
C ILE A 295 5.65 6.31 -9.06
N SER A 296 5.49 5.81 -7.84
CA SER A 296 6.60 5.32 -6.99
C SER A 296 6.98 3.87 -7.32
N ASN A 297 8.09 3.38 -6.76
CA ASN A 297 8.52 1.98 -6.97
C ASN A 297 7.57 0.98 -6.28
N GLU A 298 6.83 1.44 -5.28
CA GLU A 298 5.79 0.71 -4.60
C GLU A 298 4.53 1.56 -4.60
N MET A 299 3.38 0.92 -4.78
CA MET A 299 2.09 1.60 -4.82
C MET A 299 0.97 0.61 -4.46
N SER A 300 -0.27 1.08 -4.45
CA SER A 300 -1.43 0.19 -4.35
C SER A 300 -2.51 0.56 -5.35
N VAL A 301 -3.31 -0.42 -5.74
CA VAL A 301 -4.58 -0.24 -6.44
C VAL A 301 -5.65 -0.98 -5.64
N THR A 302 -6.78 -0.33 -5.41
CA THR A 302 -7.88 -0.88 -4.61
C THR A 302 -9.21 -0.69 -5.35
N PHE A 303 -10.11 -1.66 -5.25
CA PHE A 303 -11.47 -1.50 -5.78
C PHE A 303 -12.29 -0.50 -4.98
N MET A 304 -12.97 0.38 -5.70
CA MET A 304 -14.05 1.22 -5.18
C MET A 304 -15.37 0.44 -5.17
N PRO A 305 -16.37 0.83 -4.35
CA PRO A 305 -17.66 0.13 -4.27
C PRO A 305 -18.42 0.00 -5.60
N ASP A 306 -18.22 0.93 -6.53
CA ASP A 306 -18.87 0.93 -7.86
C ASP A 306 -18.14 0.07 -8.92
N GLY A 307 -17.02 -0.54 -8.55
CA GLY A 307 -16.17 -1.38 -9.41
C GLY A 307 -15.09 -0.61 -10.17
N ARG A 308 -14.96 0.71 -9.99
CA ARG A 308 -13.76 1.44 -10.38
C ARG A 308 -12.59 1.05 -9.48
N VAL A 309 -11.40 1.53 -9.79
CA VAL A 309 -10.22 1.40 -8.94
C VAL A 309 -9.69 2.76 -8.50
N ILE A 310 -9.00 2.78 -7.37
CA ILE A 310 -8.24 3.93 -6.89
C ILE A 310 -6.80 3.48 -6.66
N ALA A 311 -5.86 4.15 -7.32
CA ALA A 311 -4.43 4.00 -7.09
C ALA A 311 -3.97 5.00 -6.02
N ALA A 312 -3.07 4.57 -5.14
CA ALA A 312 -2.37 5.43 -4.18
C ALA A 312 -0.86 5.19 -4.33
N TYR A 313 -0.11 6.30 -4.45
CA TYR A 313 1.32 6.28 -4.71
C TYR A 313 1.95 7.61 -4.32
N GLN A 314 3.28 7.64 -4.25
CA GLN A 314 4.03 8.87 -4.16
C GLN A 314 4.51 9.29 -5.55
N LEU A 315 4.61 10.59 -5.84
CA LEU A 315 5.02 11.02 -7.17
C LEU A 315 6.50 10.70 -7.42
N LYS A 316 6.83 9.85 -8.39
CA LYS A 316 8.21 9.38 -8.65
C LYS A 316 8.82 8.66 -7.42
N THR A 317 10.14 8.49 -7.39
CA THR A 317 10.84 7.64 -6.39
C THR A 317 10.96 8.26 -5.00
N ALA A 318 11.44 9.49 -4.88
CA ALA A 318 11.63 10.19 -3.60
C ALA A 318 11.14 11.63 -3.73
N ASN A 319 9.88 11.84 -3.37
CA ASN A 319 9.19 13.12 -3.52
C ASN A 319 8.16 13.28 -2.41
N THR A 320 8.06 14.44 -1.80
CA THR A 320 7.19 14.65 -0.64
C THR A 320 5.68 14.54 -0.93
N THR A 321 5.25 14.51 -2.19
CA THR A 321 3.82 14.51 -2.54
C THR A 321 3.24 13.09 -2.69
N VAL A 322 2.28 12.75 -1.83
CA VAL A 322 1.39 11.58 -2.00
C VAL A 322 0.22 11.96 -2.90
N ALA A 323 -0.12 11.07 -3.82
CA ALA A 323 -1.20 11.26 -4.77
C ALA A 323 -2.13 10.03 -4.86
N ILE A 324 -3.34 10.29 -5.33
CA ILE A 324 -4.30 9.25 -5.74
C ILE A 324 -4.77 9.47 -7.17
N ALA A 325 -5.10 8.39 -7.87
CA ALA A 325 -5.70 8.46 -9.21
C ALA A 325 -6.82 7.42 -9.36
N ALA A 326 -7.99 7.84 -9.83
CA ALA A 326 -9.10 6.93 -10.09
C ALA A 326 -8.96 6.30 -11.49
N GLY A 327 -9.13 4.99 -11.60
CA GLY A 327 -9.16 4.24 -12.85
C GLY A 327 -10.55 3.67 -13.13
N ALA A 328 -10.97 3.68 -14.40
CA ALA A 328 -12.26 3.11 -14.79
C ALA A 328 -12.31 1.58 -14.61
N THR A 329 -11.18 0.91 -14.82
CA THR A 329 -10.97 -0.54 -14.66
C THR A 329 -9.57 -0.78 -14.05
N PRO A 330 -9.22 -2.03 -13.66
CA PRO A 330 -7.85 -2.35 -13.24
C PRO A 330 -6.76 -1.95 -14.25
N TRP A 331 -7.06 -1.91 -15.54
CA TRP A 331 -6.12 -1.49 -16.59
C TRP A 331 -6.43 -0.08 -17.14
N GLY A 332 -7.18 0.72 -16.39
CA GLY A 332 -7.49 2.11 -16.72
C GLY A 332 -8.68 2.29 -17.69
N PRO A 333 -8.77 3.45 -18.36
CA PRO A 333 -7.86 4.59 -18.23
C PRO A 333 -7.87 5.18 -16.81
N PHE A 334 -6.72 5.66 -16.35
CA PHE A 334 -6.58 6.42 -15.10
C PHE A 334 -6.81 7.92 -15.37
N GLN A 335 -7.51 8.56 -14.44
CA GLN A 335 -7.68 10.00 -14.42
C GLN A 335 -6.39 10.70 -13.97
N PRO A 336 -6.24 12.01 -14.24
CA PRO A 336 -5.13 12.79 -13.69
C PRO A 336 -5.02 12.65 -12.17
N ALA A 337 -3.78 12.52 -11.69
CA ALA A 337 -3.49 12.36 -10.27
C ALA A 337 -3.95 13.56 -9.44
N LYS A 338 -4.49 13.29 -8.26
CA LYS A 338 -4.84 14.29 -7.25
C LYS A 338 -3.84 14.21 -6.12
N LYS A 339 -3.16 15.32 -5.83
CA LYS A 339 -2.27 15.44 -4.67
C LYS A 339 -3.12 15.48 -3.40
N VAL A 340 -2.79 14.65 -2.42
CA VAL A 340 -3.60 14.49 -1.20
C VAL A 340 -2.83 14.70 0.09
N TRP A 341 -1.50 14.60 0.07
CA TRP A 341 -0.66 14.83 1.23
C TRP A 341 0.73 15.29 0.82
N GLU A 342 1.34 16.13 1.65
CA GLU A 342 2.74 16.48 1.58
C GLU A 342 3.39 15.92 2.86
N THR A 343 4.40 15.06 2.73
CA THR A 343 4.99 14.35 3.85
C THR A 343 5.87 15.30 4.69
N PRO A 344 5.47 15.67 5.93
CA PRO A 344 6.23 16.63 6.71
C PRO A 344 7.59 16.11 7.17
N GLU A 345 7.77 14.79 7.30
CA GLU A 345 8.98 14.18 7.88
C GLU A 345 10.24 14.40 7.03
N ALA A 346 10.09 14.69 5.73
CA ALA A 346 11.20 15.09 4.87
C ALA A 346 11.80 16.47 5.24
N TYR A 347 11.19 17.19 6.19
CA TYR A 347 11.65 18.48 6.68
C TYR A 347 12.09 18.45 8.15
N ASP A 348 12.05 17.27 8.80
CA ASP A 348 12.52 17.11 10.17
C ASP A 348 14.06 17.16 10.24
N ASP A 349 14.73 16.69 9.19
CA ASP A 349 16.17 16.79 8.98
C ASP A 349 16.50 16.97 7.49
N LEU A 350 17.65 17.57 7.16
CA LEU A 350 18.11 17.75 5.78
C LEU A 350 18.44 16.42 5.08
N ASP A 351 18.83 15.41 5.86
CA ASP A 351 19.16 14.09 5.33
C ASP A 351 17.92 13.22 5.12
N PHE A 352 16.75 13.61 5.65
CA PHE A 352 15.54 12.80 5.57
C PHE A 352 14.82 12.93 4.23
N TYR A 353 14.32 11.80 3.75
CA TYR A 353 13.45 11.71 2.59
C TYR A 353 12.32 10.70 2.81
N THR A 354 11.25 10.88 2.05
CA THR A 354 10.07 9.99 2.08
C THR A 354 9.83 9.33 0.74
N TYR A 355 9.21 8.15 0.75
CA TYR A 355 9.04 7.32 -0.44
C TYR A 355 7.91 6.28 -0.29
N ASN A 356 7.51 5.70 -1.42
CA ASN A 356 6.73 4.47 -1.51
C ASN A 356 5.39 4.48 -0.75
N ALA A 357 4.59 5.53 -0.98
CA ALA A 357 3.24 5.61 -0.45
C ALA A 357 2.33 4.53 -1.06
N LYS A 358 1.50 3.87 -0.23
CA LYS A 358 0.61 2.77 -0.64
C LYS A 358 -0.51 2.55 0.38
N ALA A 359 -1.66 2.08 -0.09
CA ALA A 359 -2.85 1.85 0.73
C ALA A 359 -2.90 0.43 1.33
N HIS A 360 -3.58 0.31 2.47
CA HIS A 360 -3.85 -0.93 3.21
C HIS A 360 -5.38 -1.15 3.25
N PRO A 361 -5.98 -1.72 2.20
CA PRO A 361 -7.43 -1.71 2.02
C PRO A 361 -8.19 -2.54 3.06
N ASN A 362 -7.67 -3.70 3.48
CA ASN A 362 -8.22 -4.46 4.62
C ASN A 362 -8.33 -3.60 5.90
N LEU A 363 -7.32 -2.78 6.21
CA LEU A 363 -7.27 -1.94 7.41
C LEU A 363 -7.99 -0.60 7.28
N SER A 364 -8.46 -0.26 6.08
CA SER A 364 -9.15 0.99 5.79
C SER A 364 -10.60 0.95 6.29
N LYS A 365 -11.15 2.09 6.73
CA LYS A 365 -12.58 2.19 7.07
C LYS A 365 -13.44 2.35 5.80
N PRO A 366 -14.76 2.10 5.85
CA PRO A 366 -15.63 2.34 4.71
C PRO A 366 -15.51 3.78 4.17
N GLY A 367 -15.27 3.92 2.87
CA GLY A 367 -15.19 5.24 2.20
C GLY A 367 -13.86 5.99 2.40
N GLU A 368 -12.82 5.32 2.91
CA GLU A 368 -11.48 5.90 3.02
C GLU A 368 -10.38 4.90 2.64
N LEU A 369 -9.17 5.41 2.39
CA LEU A 369 -7.94 4.63 2.30
C LEU A 369 -7.06 4.98 3.51
N LEU A 370 -6.60 3.96 4.23
CA LEU A 370 -5.42 4.07 5.07
C LEU A 370 -4.19 3.94 4.17
N ILE A 371 -3.36 4.97 4.10
CA ILE A 371 -2.15 5.00 3.28
C ILE A 371 -0.95 5.14 4.19
N SER A 372 0.08 4.32 3.99
CA SER A 372 1.39 4.51 4.60
C SER A 372 2.39 5.07 3.59
N TYR A 373 3.46 5.70 4.07
CA TYR A 373 4.68 6.00 3.33
C TYR A 373 5.90 5.83 4.25
N ASN A 374 7.08 5.62 3.67
CA ASN A 374 8.31 5.35 4.41
C ASN A 374 9.12 6.64 4.60
N VAL A 375 9.95 6.66 5.64
CA VAL A 375 10.92 7.72 5.94
C VAL A 375 12.29 7.06 6.09
N ASN A 376 13.31 7.63 5.45
CA ASN A 376 14.69 7.15 5.50
C ASN A 376 15.65 8.33 5.35
N SER A 377 16.94 8.08 5.47
CA SER A 377 17.99 9.10 5.47
C SER A 377 19.05 8.85 4.39
N PHE A 378 19.58 9.93 3.81
CA PHE A 378 20.74 9.90 2.92
C PHE A 378 22.05 9.59 3.67
N ASP A 379 22.12 9.87 4.98
CA ASP A 379 23.19 9.45 5.90
C ASP A 379 22.69 8.45 6.94
N PHE A 380 22.10 7.36 6.42
CA PHE A 380 21.40 6.35 7.23
C PHE A 380 22.18 5.85 8.45
N LEU A 381 23.49 5.59 8.32
CA LEU A 381 24.29 5.01 9.40
C LEU A 381 24.47 5.96 10.58
N ASP A 382 24.56 7.27 10.32
CA ASP A 382 24.67 8.28 11.37
C ASP A 382 23.28 8.59 11.96
N ASP A 383 22.28 8.73 11.10
CA ASP A 383 20.93 9.12 11.51
C ASP A 383 20.15 8.01 12.23
N ILE A 384 20.42 6.73 11.95
CA ILE A 384 19.80 5.67 12.74
C ILE A 384 20.30 5.66 14.20
N VAL A 385 21.49 6.20 14.46
CA VAL A 385 22.03 6.34 15.82
C VAL A 385 21.42 7.55 16.53
N LYS A 386 21.30 8.68 15.83
CA LYS A 386 20.78 9.95 16.38
C LYS A 386 19.26 10.01 16.46
N HIS A 387 18.58 9.40 15.50
CA HIS A 387 17.15 9.44 15.30
C HIS A 387 16.60 8.02 15.09
N PRO A 388 16.74 7.11 16.07
CA PRO A 388 16.44 5.69 15.89
C PRO A 388 14.96 5.40 15.58
N HIS A 389 14.07 6.37 15.81
CA HIS A 389 12.65 6.30 15.51
C HIS A 389 12.27 6.70 14.09
N HIS A 390 13.21 7.20 13.26
CA HIS A 390 12.89 7.74 11.94
C HIS A 390 12.46 6.66 10.93
N LEU A 391 13.17 5.51 10.89
CA LEU A 391 12.97 4.40 9.94
C LEU A 391 11.71 3.59 10.27
N ARG A 392 10.55 4.23 10.18
CA ARG A 392 9.22 3.64 10.38
C ARG A 392 8.20 4.30 9.47
N PRO A 393 7.18 3.57 9.01
CA PRO A 393 6.15 4.15 8.17
C PRO A 393 5.31 5.18 8.93
N ARG A 394 4.84 6.19 8.19
CA ARG A 394 3.86 7.18 8.63
C ARG A 394 2.56 6.94 7.91
N PHE A 395 1.44 7.28 8.53
CA PHE A 395 0.12 6.94 8.03
C PHE A 395 -0.80 8.14 7.92
N ILE A 396 -1.59 8.15 6.85
CA ILE A 396 -2.66 9.10 6.59
C ILE A 396 -3.96 8.36 6.27
N SER A 397 -5.10 8.99 6.55
CA SER A 397 -6.38 8.55 6.01
C SER A 397 -6.83 9.51 4.91
N VAL A 398 -7.25 8.98 3.76
CA VAL A 398 -7.82 9.75 2.64
C VAL A 398 -9.27 9.32 2.43
N LYS A 399 -10.22 10.22 2.67
CA LYS A 399 -11.64 10.02 2.35
C LYS A 399 -11.90 10.48 0.91
N TYR A 400 -12.76 9.77 0.17
CA TYR A 400 -13.01 10.04 -1.26
C TYR A 400 -14.43 9.75 -1.72
#